data_AF-A0A7C6IRA0-F1
#
_entry.id   AF-A0A7C6IRA0-F1
#
_cell.length_a   1.000
_cell.length_b   1.000
_cell.length_c   1.000
_cell.angle_alpha   90.00
_cell.angle_beta   90.00
_cell.angle_gamma   90.00
#
_symmetry.space_group_name_H-M   'P 1'
#
loop_
_entity.id
_entity.type
_entity.pdbx_description
1 polymer ?
#
loop_
_entity_poly.entity_id
_entity_poly.type
_entity_poly.pdbx_seq_one_letter_code
_entity_poly.pdbx_strand_id
1 'polypeptide(L)'
;MQKKFRKTILTLCIITVFTLLVNITAYATRENKFLMIHLDGTPSGLFYELLEMGELPNIDKLTSPGHQIKYGVSIFPGKTPLIVSRLKTGAKISEGLPGWAYIDHQTGKKVNQVEVFFQMLSHIDRRSRSQFFLKFPLLTELNGIALLNLDRLWETHDVLEYYWIYADGQGHSHGKEAYIEGLKKFDYYLGLVMDSGQLDGANVIFYADHGLTMENVEVIRDKKIVTKMLGKEVKYMFYPSIFLRNPKKKGVFAQRIVAETPIDLAIIRKSSEKVVGYSLNGYFEITGQNDRYRYTFDGEDYFEYTKLPYNQEFLTRKEWITLTKDHKFIASVPAIFDLLQNPNAGDIVIALNAPKISWYKPNLKAHHAGLTCSDMCIPILFAGPAFKDVVPPEEMWLNDLFSEHLTMVDFEAKKHRERHQISFSYPIGIEFVFSPAYRWRSGLTIEPEGVNPWLEFDLYSSFLTRFWIGTRYHNQKLGWRINLEGYLGDLKARYLLNKDEQGTISVHWRFHENAEVTLSSKKQLGISIIY
;
A
#
# COMPACT_ATOMS: atom_id res chain seq x y z
N MET A 1 40.04 44.91 14.32
CA MET A 1 38.85 44.91 13.45
C MET A 1 38.13 43.55 13.39
N GLN A 2 38.82 42.44 13.11
CA GLN A 2 38.23 41.08 13.02
C GLN A 2 37.44 40.61 14.26
N LYS A 3 37.89 40.87 15.50
CA LYS A 3 37.15 40.47 16.72
C LYS A 3 35.82 41.21 16.91
N LYS A 4 35.75 42.50 16.54
CA LYS A 4 34.50 43.30 16.60
C LYS A 4 33.53 42.84 15.51
N PHE A 5 34.02 42.63 14.29
CA PHE A 5 33.22 42.11 13.17
C PHE A 5 32.61 40.73 13.48
N ARG A 6 33.38 39.82 14.12
CA ARG A 6 32.89 38.51 14.59
C ARG A 6 31.81 38.61 15.65
N LYS A 7 31.94 39.51 16.63
CA LYS A 7 30.89 39.75 17.63
C LYS A 7 29.62 40.32 17.00
N THR A 8 29.75 41.28 16.08
CA THR A 8 28.60 41.90 15.41
C THR A 8 27.83 40.92 14.54
N ILE A 9 28.51 40.04 13.78
CA ILE A 9 27.84 39.00 12.99
C ILE A 9 27.13 38.00 13.91
N LEU A 10 27.79 37.55 14.99
CA LEU A 10 27.17 36.63 15.94
C LEU A 10 25.91 37.23 16.59
N THR A 11 25.97 38.50 16.99
CA THR A 11 24.82 39.22 17.56
C THR A 11 23.72 39.43 16.54
N LEU A 12 24.05 39.77 15.27
CA LEU A 12 23.04 39.91 14.22
C LEU A 12 22.38 38.55 13.90
N CYS A 13 23.14 37.46 13.81
CA CYS A 13 22.59 36.12 13.62
C CYS A 13 21.67 35.73 14.78
N ILE A 14 22.06 36.01 16.04
CA ILE A 14 21.21 35.74 17.20
C ILE A 14 19.92 36.56 17.13
N ILE A 15 20.00 37.86 16.83
CA ILE A 15 18.82 38.74 16.73
C ILE A 15 17.92 38.31 15.58
N THR A 16 18.47 38.03 14.40
CA THR A 16 17.70 37.58 13.22
C THR A 16 17.01 36.24 13.49
N VAL A 17 17.71 35.28 14.10
CA VAL A 17 17.12 34.02 14.57
C VAL A 17 16.01 34.28 15.58
N PHE A 18 16.22 35.15 16.56
CA PHE A 18 15.20 35.50 17.56
C PHE A 18 13.98 36.18 16.92
N THR A 19 14.15 37.11 15.98
CA THR A 19 13.05 37.80 15.29
C THR A 19 12.29 36.92 14.29
N LEU A 20 12.95 35.90 13.72
CA LEU A 20 12.30 34.91 12.85
C LEU A 20 11.56 33.83 13.65
N LEU A 21 12.03 33.52 14.86
CA LEU A 21 11.33 32.64 15.81
C LEU A 21 10.08 33.30 16.42
N VAL A 22 10.00 34.64 16.44
CA VAL A 22 8.88 35.40 17.05
C VAL A 22 7.71 35.62 16.08
N ASN A 23 7.87 35.37 14.78
CA ASN A 23 6.77 35.48 13.81
C ASN A 23 6.00 34.16 13.63
N ILE A 24 4.92 34.07 14.40
CA ILE A 24 3.63 33.43 14.09
C ILE A 24 3.70 31.96 13.68
N THR A 25 3.62 31.09 14.69
CA THR A 25 3.16 29.70 14.59
C THR A 25 1.68 29.66 14.23
N ALA A 26 1.35 29.92 12.97
CA ALA A 26 0.12 29.37 12.41
C ALA A 26 0.40 27.89 12.18
N TYR A 27 0.00 27.02 13.13
CA TYR A 27 -0.02 25.58 12.89
C TYR A 27 -0.72 25.35 11.56
N ALA A 28 0.01 24.83 10.57
CA ALA A 28 -0.57 24.52 9.28
C ALA A 28 -1.73 23.55 9.52
N THR A 29 -2.95 23.97 9.22
CA THR A 29 -4.14 23.15 9.42
C THR A 29 -4.03 21.92 8.53
N ARG A 30 -4.06 20.73 9.14
CA ARG A 30 -3.89 19.45 8.42
C ARG A 30 -5.21 18.91 7.84
N GLU A 31 -6.26 19.72 7.78
CA GLU A 31 -7.61 19.29 7.37
C GLU A 31 -7.68 18.75 5.93
N ASN A 32 -6.74 19.15 5.07
CA ASN A 32 -6.60 18.65 3.69
C ASN A 32 -5.53 17.55 3.55
N LYS A 33 -4.98 17.05 4.66
CA LYS A 33 -3.98 15.97 4.67
C LYS A 33 -4.66 14.62 4.86
N PHE A 34 -4.30 13.65 4.05
CA PHE A 34 -4.83 12.29 4.07
C PHE A 34 -3.70 11.28 4.24
N LEU A 35 -3.78 10.50 5.31
CA LEU A 35 -2.95 9.32 5.52
C LEU A 35 -3.76 8.07 5.21
N MET A 36 -3.34 7.35 4.18
CA MET A 36 -3.90 6.05 3.84
C MET A 36 -3.00 4.94 4.35
N ILE A 37 -3.57 4.06 5.16
CA ILE A 37 -2.88 2.94 5.78
C ILE A 37 -3.46 1.65 5.21
N HIS A 38 -2.61 0.94 4.48
CA HIS A 38 -2.89 -0.37 3.93
C HIS A 38 -2.38 -1.44 4.89
N LEU A 39 -3.31 -2.16 5.52
CA LEU A 39 -3.05 -3.30 6.39
C LEU A 39 -3.19 -4.60 5.59
N ASP A 40 -2.10 -5.01 4.93
CA ASP A 40 -2.07 -6.15 4.01
C ASP A 40 -2.59 -7.43 4.71
N GLY A 41 -3.43 -8.19 4.00
CA GLY A 41 -3.92 -9.50 4.47
C GLY A 41 -4.73 -9.47 5.76
N THR A 42 -5.56 -8.44 5.97
CA THR A 42 -6.35 -8.29 7.20
C THR A 42 -7.81 -8.73 7.06
N PRO A 43 -8.19 -9.91 7.61
CA PRO A 43 -9.57 -10.37 7.58
C PRO A 43 -10.43 -9.58 8.58
N SER A 44 -11.60 -9.12 8.11
CA SER A 44 -12.51 -8.29 8.90
C SER A 44 -12.89 -8.91 10.25
N GLY A 45 -13.30 -10.19 10.25
CA GLY A 45 -13.75 -10.86 11.47
C GLY A 45 -12.72 -10.84 12.61
N LEU A 46 -11.48 -11.23 12.32
CA LEU A 46 -10.40 -11.21 13.31
C LEU A 46 -10.03 -9.78 13.73
N PHE A 47 -10.04 -8.83 12.79
CA PHE A 47 -9.69 -7.44 13.09
C PHE A 47 -10.65 -6.83 14.11
N TYR A 48 -11.96 -6.98 13.92
CA TYR A 48 -12.95 -6.48 14.87
C TYR A 48 -12.97 -7.27 16.18
N GLU A 49 -12.70 -8.58 16.17
CA GLU A 49 -12.47 -9.37 17.40
C GLU A 49 -11.32 -8.77 18.24
N LEU A 50 -10.20 -8.42 17.60
CA LEU A 50 -9.06 -7.79 18.29
C LEU A 50 -9.39 -6.39 18.82
N LEU A 51 -10.18 -5.59 18.09
CA LEU A 51 -10.67 -4.30 18.60
C LEU A 51 -11.56 -4.49 19.83
N GLU A 52 -12.53 -5.40 19.76
CA GLU A 52 -13.44 -5.72 20.87
C GLU A 52 -12.70 -6.25 22.10
N MET A 53 -11.60 -6.98 21.91
CA MET A 53 -10.72 -7.44 22.99
C MET A 53 -9.79 -6.36 23.57
N GLY A 54 -9.76 -5.15 22.99
CA GLY A 54 -8.87 -4.07 23.40
C GLY A 54 -7.40 -4.28 23.03
N GLU A 55 -7.13 -5.13 22.04
CA GLU A 55 -5.78 -5.53 21.61
C GLU A 55 -5.18 -4.58 20.56
N LEU A 56 -5.99 -3.68 20.01
CA LEU A 56 -5.59 -2.63 19.04
C LEU A 56 -6.03 -1.23 19.53
N PRO A 57 -5.56 -0.80 20.72
CA PRO A 57 -6.09 0.39 21.39
C PRO A 57 -5.83 1.70 20.64
N ASN A 58 -4.74 1.80 19.87
CA ASN A 58 -4.41 3.04 19.16
C ASN A 58 -5.24 3.20 17.89
N ILE A 59 -5.42 2.12 17.13
CA ILE A 59 -6.33 2.08 15.98
C ILE A 59 -7.76 2.40 16.45
N ASP A 60 -8.23 1.76 17.53
CA ASP A 60 -9.55 2.05 18.09
C ASP A 60 -9.65 3.52 18.43
N LYS A 61 -8.82 4.04 19.34
CA LYS A 61 -8.82 5.46 19.76
C LYS A 61 -8.82 6.45 18.59
N LEU A 62 -8.06 6.17 17.53
CA LEU A 62 -7.97 7.03 16.35
C LEU A 62 -9.24 6.99 15.49
N THR A 63 -9.92 5.83 15.43
CA THR A 63 -11.01 5.58 14.48
C THR A 63 -12.40 5.52 15.10
N SER A 64 -12.56 5.33 16.42
CA SER A 64 -13.87 5.34 17.08
C SER A 64 -14.66 6.64 16.84
N PRO A 65 -14.05 7.84 16.70
CA PRO A 65 -14.78 9.06 16.35
C PRO A 65 -15.23 9.13 14.89
N GLY A 66 -14.77 8.22 14.04
CA GLY A 66 -15.03 8.19 12.61
C GLY A 66 -16.01 7.09 12.22
N HIS A 67 -15.80 6.54 11.02
CA HIS A 67 -16.66 5.55 10.40
C HIS A 67 -15.95 4.21 10.30
N GLN A 68 -16.70 3.13 10.51
CA GLN A 68 -16.21 1.76 10.43
C GLN A 68 -17.14 0.93 9.56
N ILE A 69 -16.57 0.24 8.58
CA ILE A 69 -17.30 -0.63 7.66
C ILE A 69 -16.78 -2.05 7.89
N LYS A 70 -17.65 -2.90 8.46
CA LYS A 70 -17.33 -4.29 8.78
C LYS A 70 -17.38 -5.19 7.55
N TYR A 71 -18.24 -4.86 6.59
CA TYR A 71 -18.48 -5.65 5.38
C TYR A 71 -17.88 -4.95 4.15
N GLY A 72 -16.60 -4.61 4.22
CA GLY A 72 -15.81 -4.30 3.04
C GLY A 72 -15.52 -5.58 2.27
N VAL A 73 -15.71 -5.57 0.95
CA VAL A 73 -15.57 -6.75 0.10
C VAL A 73 -14.46 -6.55 -0.92
N SER A 74 -13.44 -7.40 -0.83
CA SER A 74 -12.37 -7.50 -1.83
C SER A 74 -12.81 -8.25 -3.08
N ILE A 75 -11.94 -8.32 -4.07
CA ILE A 75 -12.13 -9.08 -5.30
C ILE A 75 -11.69 -10.53 -5.13
N PHE A 76 -12.04 -11.37 -6.12
CA PHE A 76 -11.51 -12.74 -6.23
C PHE A 76 -10.56 -12.86 -7.45
N PRO A 77 -9.38 -13.49 -7.30
CA PRO A 77 -8.74 -13.82 -6.03
C PRO A 77 -8.27 -12.54 -5.32
N GLY A 78 -8.41 -12.48 -3.98
CA GLY A 78 -7.86 -11.36 -3.20
C GLY A 78 -6.34 -11.42 -3.25
N LYS A 79 -5.68 -10.50 -3.96
CA LYS A 79 -4.20 -10.46 -4.10
C LYS A 79 -3.73 -9.01 -4.17
N THR A 80 -2.63 -8.71 -3.47
CA THR A 80 -2.06 -7.35 -3.40
C THR A 80 -1.87 -6.66 -4.75
N PRO A 81 -1.26 -7.27 -5.79
CA PRO A 81 -1.08 -6.60 -7.07
C PRO A 81 -2.40 -6.28 -7.77
N LEU A 82 -3.41 -7.10 -7.53
CA LEU A 82 -4.71 -6.94 -8.16
C LEU A 82 -5.45 -5.77 -7.55
N ILE A 83 -5.41 -5.58 -6.23
CA ILE A 83 -6.07 -4.43 -5.58
C ILE A 83 -5.27 -3.15 -5.75
N VAL A 84 -3.97 -3.17 -5.43
CA VAL A 84 -3.14 -1.95 -5.41
C VAL A 84 -3.05 -1.27 -6.78
N SER A 85 -3.14 -2.04 -7.88
CA SER A 85 -3.08 -1.47 -9.24
C SER A 85 -4.37 -0.79 -9.70
N ARG A 86 -5.50 -0.95 -9.00
CA ARG A 86 -6.81 -0.41 -9.42
C ARG A 86 -7.55 0.38 -8.34
N LEU A 87 -7.14 0.28 -7.09
CA LEU A 87 -7.86 0.86 -5.95
C LEU A 87 -8.13 2.36 -6.11
N LYS A 88 -7.15 3.11 -6.63
CA LYS A 88 -7.26 4.57 -6.81
C LYS A 88 -8.19 4.96 -7.95
N THR A 89 -8.29 4.13 -8.98
CA THR A 89 -9.12 4.40 -10.17
C THR A 89 -10.50 3.76 -10.10
N GLY A 90 -10.73 2.87 -9.13
CA GLY A 90 -11.93 2.04 -9.04
C GLY A 90 -12.10 1.06 -10.19
N ALA A 91 -11.04 0.75 -10.95
CA ALA A 91 -11.16 -0.15 -12.10
C ALA A 91 -11.62 -1.56 -11.66
N LYS A 92 -12.46 -2.19 -12.49
CA LYS A 92 -13.00 -3.54 -12.22
C LYS A 92 -11.91 -4.61 -12.37
N ILE A 93 -12.09 -5.80 -11.78
CA ILE A 93 -11.17 -6.95 -11.98
C ILE A 93 -11.15 -7.45 -13.44
N SER A 94 -12.23 -7.17 -14.19
CA SER A 94 -12.29 -7.37 -15.65
C SER A 94 -11.25 -6.53 -16.41
N GLU A 95 -10.68 -5.50 -15.77
CA GLU A 95 -9.71 -4.57 -16.33
C GLU A 95 -8.35 -4.75 -15.64
N GLY A 96 -7.28 -4.83 -16.45
CA GLY A 96 -5.91 -4.98 -15.96
C GLY A 96 -5.54 -6.41 -15.52
N LEU A 97 -4.90 -6.54 -14.36
CA LEU A 97 -4.25 -7.77 -13.91
C LEU A 97 -5.28 -8.84 -13.45
N PRO A 98 -5.25 -10.07 -14.01
CA PRO A 98 -6.14 -11.17 -13.58
C PRO A 98 -5.53 -12.04 -12.46
N GLY A 99 -4.23 -11.86 -12.16
CA GLY A 99 -3.49 -12.70 -11.21
C GLY A 99 -2.01 -12.32 -11.13
N TRP A 100 -1.28 -13.02 -10.25
CA TRP A 100 0.17 -12.85 -10.07
C TRP A 100 1.02 -13.35 -11.24
N ALA A 101 0.47 -14.19 -12.12
CA ALA A 101 1.06 -14.53 -13.41
C ALA A 101 -0.03 -15.05 -14.35
N TYR A 102 0.12 -14.80 -15.65
CA TYR A 102 -0.89 -15.15 -16.63
C TYR A 102 -0.29 -15.25 -18.04
N ILE A 103 -1.10 -15.66 -19.01
CA ILE A 103 -0.79 -15.51 -20.43
C ILE A 103 -1.59 -14.33 -20.95
N ASP A 104 -0.90 -13.35 -21.51
CA ASP A 104 -1.54 -12.29 -22.28
C ASP A 104 -2.09 -12.91 -23.57
N HIS A 105 -3.42 -12.94 -23.72
CA HIS A 105 -4.06 -13.55 -24.87
C HIS A 105 -3.90 -12.76 -26.17
N GLN A 106 -3.64 -11.45 -26.09
CA GLN A 106 -3.41 -10.61 -27.27
C GLN A 106 -2.02 -10.85 -27.85
N THR A 107 -1.00 -10.90 -26.99
CA THR A 107 0.40 -11.04 -27.42
C THR A 107 0.91 -12.49 -27.39
N GLY A 108 0.19 -13.39 -26.70
CA GLY A 108 0.64 -14.75 -26.42
C GLY A 108 1.76 -14.83 -25.38
N LYS A 109 2.23 -13.69 -24.84
CA LYS A 109 3.35 -13.60 -23.91
C LYS A 109 2.94 -14.16 -22.54
N LYS A 110 3.83 -14.96 -21.94
CA LYS A 110 3.72 -15.32 -20.53
C LYS A 110 4.22 -14.15 -19.67
N VAL A 111 3.34 -13.60 -18.86
CA VAL A 111 3.65 -12.56 -17.87
C VAL A 111 3.89 -13.23 -16.52
N ASN A 112 5.04 -12.96 -15.91
CA ASN A 112 5.46 -13.62 -14.68
C ASN A 112 5.31 -12.72 -13.43
N GLN A 113 5.50 -13.29 -12.24
CA GLN A 113 5.32 -12.61 -10.96
C GLN A 113 6.19 -11.35 -10.80
N VAL A 114 7.41 -11.34 -11.34
CA VAL A 114 8.30 -10.19 -11.26
C VAL A 114 7.76 -9.03 -12.09
N GLU A 115 7.25 -9.31 -13.29
CA GLU A 115 6.62 -8.30 -14.15
C GLU A 115 5.36 -7.73 -13.49
N VAL A 116 4.49 -8.61 -12.94
CA VAL A 116 3.29 -8.18 -12.20
C VAL A 116 3.65 -7.35 -10.97
N PHE A 117 4.69 -7.72 -10.23
CA PHE A 117 5.18 -6.97 -9.08
C PHE A 117 5.65 -5.55 -9.46
N PHE A 118 6.43 -5.42 -10.54
CA PHE A 118 6.86 -4.09 -11.00
C PHE A 118 5.70 -3.25 -11.55
N GLN A 119 4.72 -3.88 -12.20
CA GLN A 119 3.49 -3.20 -12.59
C GLN A 119 2.69 -2.72 -11.38
N MET A 120 2.60 -3.50 -10.30
CA MET A 120 2.00 -3.01 -9.05
C MET A 120 2.78 -1.82 -8.50
N LEU A 121 4.12 -1.92 -8.38
CA LEU A 121 4.96 -0.85 -7.84
C LEU A 121 4.85 0.47 -8.63
N SER A 122 4.48 0.43 -9.92
CA SER A 122 4.27 1.66 -10.71
C SER A 122 3.04 2.44 -10.28
N HIS A 123 2.05 1.79 -9.65
CA HIS A 123 0.83 2.41 -9.13
C HIS A 123 0.98 2.95 -7.70
N ILE A 124 2.09 2.63 -7.04
CA ILE A 124 2.40 3.05 -5.67
C ILE A 124 3.23 4.33 -5.70
N ASP A 125 2.91 5.27 -4.81
CA ASP A 125 3.71 6.47 -4.64
C ASP A 125 5.18 6.13 -4.38
N ARG A 126 6.08 6.89 -5.00
CA ARG A 126 7.52 6.64 -4.91
C ARG A 126 8.02 6.56 -3.47
N ARG A 127 7.43 7.33 -2.54
CA ARG A 127 7.83 7.36 -1.13
C ARG A 127 7.47 6.08 -0.39
N SER A 128 6.46 5.35 -0.86
CA SER A 128 5.92 4.16 -0.19
C SER A 128 6.52 2.86 -0.74
N ARG A 129 7.11 2.89 -1.93
CA ARG A 129 7.70 1.70 -2.59
C ARG A 129 8.72 0.95 -1.73
N SER A 130 9.46 1.64 -0.87
CA SER A 130 10.46 1.02 0.01
C SER A 130 9.84 0.04 1.00
N GLN A 131 8.59 0.25 1.39
CA GLN A 131 7.92 -0.50 2.46
C GLN A 131 7.74 -1.99 2.07
N PHE A 132 7.63 -2.29 0.77
CA PHE A 132 7.64 -3.66 0.24
C PHE A 132 8.96 -4.40 0.46
N PHE A 133 10.06 -3.67 0.64
CA PHE A 133 11.38 -4.22 0.99
C PHE A 133 11.63 -4.21 2.49
N LEU A 134 10.98 -3.33 3.26
CA LEU A 134 11.13 -3.26 4.72
C LEU A 134 10.37 -4.38 5.46
N LYS A 135 9.67 -5.26 4.76
CA LYS A 135 9.03 -6.44 5.36
C LYS A 135 10.02 -7.52 5.83
N PHE A 136 11.27 -7.48 5.37
CA PHE A 136 12.26 -8.48 5.79
C PHE A 136 12.61 -8.32 7.28
N PRO A 137 12.94 -9.41 7.99
CA PRO A 137 13.36 -9.36 9.39
C PRO A 137 14.46 -8.31 9.63
N LEU A 138 14.43 -7.65 10.78
CA LEU A 138 15.28 -6.50 11.17
C LEU A 138 14.96 -5.18 10.46
N LEU A 139 14.40 -5.20 9.25
CA LEU A 139 13.97 -3.98 8.54
C LEU A 139 12.54 -3.56 8.89
N THR A 140 11.76 -4.44 9.51
CA THR A 140 10.37 -4.16 9.90
C THR A 140 10.26 -3.03 10.91
N GLU A 141 11.17 -2.97 11.89
CA GLU A 141 11.20 -1.86 12.85
C GLU A 141 11.39 -0.53 12.12
N LEU A 142 12.23 -0.53 11.08
CA LEU A 142 12.42 0.66 10.25
C LEU A 142 11.12 1.05 9.55
N ASN A 143 10.29 0.10 9.09
CA ASN A 143 8.99 0.43 8.50
C ASN A 143 8.08 1.15 9.52
N GLY A 144 7.98 0.62 10.73
CA GLY A 144 7.16 1.22 11.79
C GLY A 144 7.67 2.60 12.21
N ILE A 145 8.97 2.70 12.45
CA ILE A 145 9.67 3.94 12.77
C ILE A 145 9.54 4.98 11.64
N ALA A 146 9.43 4.54 10.38
CA ALA A 146 9.25 5.44 9.25
C ALA A 146 7.98 6.30 9.37
N LEU A 147 6.96 5.82 10.07
CA LEU A 147 5.72 6.55 10.32
C LEU A 147 5.95 7.78 11.22
N LEU A 148 7.04 7.83 12.00
CA LEU A 148 7.39 9.00 12.82
C LEU A 148 7.87 10.21 11.99
N ASN A 149 8.01 10.07 10.68
CA ASN A 149 8.42 11.14 9.77
C ASN A 149 7.23 11.86 9.11
N LEU A 150 5.98 11.62 9.50
CA LEU A 150 4.79 12.19 8.85
C LEU A 150 4.84 13.72 8.73
N ASP A 151 5.25 14.44 9.78
CA ASP A 151 5.32 15.91 9.74
C ASP A 151 6.21 16.44 8.62
N ARG A 152 7.37 15.80 8.40
CA ARG A 152 8.25 16.16 7.27
C ARG A 152 7.62 15.84 5.92
N LEU A 153 6.82 14.79 5.86
CA LEU A 153 6.16 14.37 4.63
C LEU A 153 5.00 15.32 4.29
N TRP A 154 4.26 15.79 5.29
CA TRP A 154 3.18 16.78 5.17
C TRP A 154 3.61 18.10 4.56
N GLU A 155 4.88 18.49 4.71
CA GLU A 155 5.43 19.70 4.07
C GLU A 155 5.34 19.66 2.53
N THR A 156 5.29 18.46 1.95
CA THR A 156 5.39 18.28 0.49
C THR A 156 4.25 17.50 -0.14
N HIS A 157 3.42 16.83 0.67
CA HIS A 157 2.36 15.93 0.21
C HIS A 157 1.07 16.22 0.97
N ASP A 158 -0.04 16.18 0.24
CA ASP A 158 -1.39 16.21 0.82
C ASP A 158 -1.90 14.79 1.08
N VAL A 159 -1.60 13.85 0.18
CA VAL A 159 -1.92 12.43 0.34
C VAL A 159 -0.64 11.63 0.56
N LEU A 160 -0.62 10.80 1.60
CA LEU A 160 0.42 9.83 1.88
C LEU A 160 -0.16 8.43 1.94
N GLU A 161 0.51 7.49 1.27
CA GLU A 161 0.20 6.07 1.34
C GLU A 161 1.23 5.36 2.21
N TYR A 162 0.77 4.55 3.15
CA TYR A 162 1.60 3.74 4.03
C TYR A 162 1.14 2.29 4.00
N TYR A 163 2.08 1.38 3.71
CA TYR A 163 1.84 -0.04 3.53
C TYR A 163 2.47 -0.83 4.67
N TRP A 164 1.63 -1.49 5.47
CA TRP A 164 2.03 -2.43 6.49
C TRP A 164 1.88 -3.87 6.01
N ILE A 165 2.86 -4.33 5.24
CA ILE A 165 2.89 -5.67 4.60
C ILE A 165 3.39 -6.76 5.56
N TYR A 166 3.92 -6.34 6.72
CA TYR A 166 4.57 -7.24 7.64
C TYR A 166 3.62 -8.29 8.23
N ALA A 167 2.40 -7.89 8.61
CA ALA A 167 1.42 -8.79 9.22
C ALA A 167 1.07 -9.96 8.29
N ASP A 168 0.68 -9.70 7.04
CA ASP A 168 0.45 -10.73 6.01
C ASP A 168 1.66 -11.67 5.84
N GLY A 169 2.85 -11.10 5.70
CA GLY A 169 4.09 -11.87 5.59
C GLY A 169 4.35 -12.79 6.79
N GLN A 170 4.03 -12.34 8.00
CA GLN A 170 4.09 -13.17 9.22
C GLN A 170 3.01 -14.24 9.23
N GLY A 171 1.78 -13.91 8.86
CA GLY A 171 0.68 -14.87 8.76
C GLY A 171 1.02 -16.02 7.82
N HIS A 172 1.49 -15.70 6.62
CA HIS A 172 1.93 -16.70 5.64
C HIS A 172 3.03 -17.64 6.17
N SER A 173 4.00 -17.09 6.90
CA SER A 173 5.22 -17.82 7.31
C SER A 173 5.05 -18.57 8.63
N HIS A 174 4.28 -18.00 9.57
CA HIS A 174 4.26 -18.40 10.97
C HIS A 174 2.86 -18.58 11.55
N GLY A 175 1.79 -18.19 10.84
CA GLY A 175 0.41 -18.43 11.25
C GLY A 175 -0.21 -17.27 12.05
N LYS A 176 -1.36 -17.55 12.69
CA LYS A 176 -2.24 -16.56 13.30
C LYS A 176 -1.58 -15.73 14.39
N GLU A 177 -0.85 -16.35 15.30
CA GLU A 177 -0.27 -15.65 16.45
C GLU A 177 0.77 -14.63 15.98
N ALA A 178 1.63 -15.00 15.02
CA ALA A 178 2.62 -14.10 14.45
C ALA A 178 1.99 -12.98 13.62
N TYR A 179 0.87 -13.26 12.95
CA TYR A 179 0.06 -12.24 12.28
C TYR A 179 -0.49 -11.21 13.28
N ILE A 180 -1.09 -11.66 14.39
CA ILE A 180 -1.65 -10.80 15.44
C ILE A 180 -0.54 -9.92 16.04
N GLU A 181 0.62 -10.49 16.37
CA GLU A 181 1.77 -9.71 16.84
C GLU A 181 2.23 -8.67 15.80
N GLY A 182 2.16 -9.02 14.52
CA GLY A 182 2.42 -8.09 13.42
C GLY A 182 1.45 -6.90 13.39
N LEU A 183 0.16 -7.10 13.69
CA LEU A 183 -0.82 -6.03 13.81
C LEU A 183 -0.63 -5.19 15.08
N LYS A 184 -0.45 -5.83 16.25
CA LYS A 184 -0.18 -5.14 17.52
C LYS A 184 1.05 -4.25 17.43
N LYS A 185 2.07 -4.71 16.72
CA LYS A 185 3.28 -3.93 16.46
C LYS A 185 3.01 -2.68 15.62
N PHE A 186 2.16 -2.78 14.60
CA PHE A 186 1.72 -1.61 13.85
C PHE A 186 0.95 -0.63 14.75
N ASP A 187 0.00 -1.15 15.54
CA ASP A 187 -0.78 -0.37 16.50
C ASP A 187 0.12 0.41 17.48
N TYR A 188 1.18 -0.23 18.00
CA TYR A 188 2.19 0.43 18.83
C TYR A 188 2.86 1.62 18.11
N TYR A 189 3.31 1.45 16.86
CA TYR A 189 3.93 2.55 16.11
C TYR A 189 2.93 3.66 15.77
N LEU A 190 1.67 3.31 15.51
CA LEU A 190 0.60 4.28 15.34
C LEU A 190 0.42 5.11 16.63
N GLY A 191 0.44 4.46 17.80
CA GLY A 191 0.41 5.13 19.10
C GLY A 191 1.52 6.16 19.28
N LEU A 192 2.77 5.82 18.95
CA LEU A 192 3.89 6.78 19.01
C LEU A 192 3.68 8.01 18.12
N VAL A 193 3.05 7.83 16.96
CA VAL A 193 2.75 8.91 16.02
C VAL A 193 1.60 9.78 16.55
N MET A 194 0.56 9.15 17.10
CA MET A 194 -0.56 9.85 17.75
C MET A 194 -0.07 10.69 18.93
N ASP A 195 0.77 10.13 19.80
CA ASP A 195 1.31 10.83 20.99
C ASP A 195 2.19 12.03 20.61
N SER A 196 2.75 12.03 19.40
CA SER A 196 3.52 13.17 18.86
C SER A 196 2.66 14.27 18.23
N GLY A 197 1.35 14.11 18.11
CA GLY A 197 0.43 15.10 17.51
C GLY A 197 0.54 15.23 15.98
N GLN A 198 1.25 14.32 15.31
CA GLN A 198 1.47 14.34 13.86
C GLN A 198 0.20 14.05 13.04
N LEU A 199 -0.82 13.46 13.69
CA LEU A 199 -2.13 13.16 13.09
C LEU A 199 -3.19 14.20 13.47
N ASP A 200 -2.87 15.18 14.33
CA ASP A 200 -3.84 16.16 14.79
C ASP A 200 -4.35 17.00 13.62
N GLY A 201 -5.67 16.96 13.42
CA GLY A 201 -6.37 17.63 12.33
C GLY A 201 -6.23 16.96 10.96
N ALA A 202 -5.51 15.84 10.85
CA ALA A 202 -5.40 15.08 9.61
C ALA A 202 -6.54 14.07 9.45
N ASN A 203 -6.70 13.57 8.23
CA ASN A 203 -7.63 12.51 7.89
C ASN A 203 -6.88 11.19 7.74
N VAL A 204 -7.39 10.12 8.35
CA VAL A 204 -6.77 8.79 8.32
C VAL A 204 -7.76 7.78 7.76
N ILE A 205 -7.28 6.92 6.88
CA ILE A 205 -8.06 5.85 6.24
C ILE A 205 -7.30 4.55 6.44
N PHE A 206 -7.94 3.55 7.03
CA PHE A 206 -7.46 2.17 7.12
C PHE A 206 -8.24 1.30 6.15
N TYR A 207 -7.54 0.44 5.42
CA TYR A 207 -8.16 -0.61 4.64
C TYR A 207 -7.22 -1.81 4.51
N ALA A 208 -7.77 -2.97 4.19
CA ALA A 208 -7.00 -4.13 3.74
C ALA A 208 -7.30 -4.41 2.27
N ASP A 209 -6.37 -4.99 1.53
CA ASP A 209 -6.63 -5.47 0.18
C ASP A 209 -7.37 -6.80 0.14
N HIS A 210 -7.08 -7.70 1.07
CA HIS A 210 -7.75 -8.99 1.19
C HIS A 210 -7.70 -9.47 2.63
N GLY A 211 -8.49 -10.51 2.92
CA GLY A 211 -8.38 -11.25 4.17
C GLY A 211 -7.23 -12.27 4.14
N LEU A 212 -7.23 -13.16 5.11
CA LEU A 212 -6.23 -14.22 5.25
C LEU A 212 -6.82 -15.41 6.03
N THR A 213 -6.82 -16.59 5.41
CA THR A 213 -7.21 -17.85 6.07
C THR A 213 -6.04 -18.39 6.90
N MET A 214 -6.25 -18.44 8.22
CA MET A 214 -5.24 -18.85 9.21
C MET A 214 -5.70 -20.01 10.11
N GLU A 215 -6.99 -20.34 10.11
CA GLU A 215 -7.57 -21.37 10.97
C GLU A 215 -7.57 -22.74 10.31
N ASN A 216 -7.10 -23.77 11.02
CA ASN A 216 -7.17 -25.18 10.62
C ASN A 216 -6.66 -25.47 9.19
N VAL A 217 -5.61 -24.75 8.78
CA VAL A 217 -5.15 -24.68 7.39
C VAL A 217 -4.82 -26.04 6.78
N GLU A 218 -5.44 -26.34 5.64
CA GLU A 218 -5.16 -27.51 4.80
C GLU A 218 -4.38 -27.09 3.54
N VAL A 219 -3.14 -27.56 3.40
CA VAL A 219 -2.28 -27.16 2.27
C VAL A 219 -2.50 -28.04 1.04
N ILE A 220 -3.03 -27.46 -0.04
CA ILE A 220 -3.29 -28.13 -1.30
C ILE A 220 -2.19 -27.82 -2.31
N ARG A 221 -1.55 -28.88 -2.84
CA ARG A 221 -0.54 -28.76 -3.92
C ARG A 221 -1.21 -28.67 -5.30
N ASP A 222 -2.12 -27.71 -5.47
CA ASP A 222 -3.00 -27.55 -6.63
C ASP A 222 -2.25 -27.64 -7.96
N LYS A 223 -1.15 -26.89 -8.12
CA LYS A 223 -0.34 -26.95 -9.35
C LYS A 223 0.18 -28.35 -9.64
N LYS A 224 0.65 -29.08 -8.63
CA LYS A 224 1.20 -30.44 -8.84
C LYS A 224 0.08 -31.42 -9.17
N ILE A 225 -1.05 -31.32 -8.49
CA ILE A 225 -2.20 -32.22 -8.68
C ILE A 225 -2.80 -32.03 -10.07
N VAL A 226 -3.11 -30.78 -10.45
CA VAL A 226 -3.72 -30.46 -11.74
C VAL A 226 -2.79 -30.78 -12.90
N THR A 227 -1.50 -30.44 -12.82
CA THR A 227 -0.55 -30.74 -13.90
C THR A 227 -0.30 -32.24 -14.06
N LYS A 228 -0.34 -33.02 -12.98
CA LYS A 228 -0.27 -34.49 -13.04
C LYS A 228 -1.52 -35.08 -13.72
N MET A 229 -2.70 -34.58 -13.37
CA MET A 229 -3.98 -35.07 -13.91
C MET A 229 -4.18 -34.74 -15.39
N LEU A 230 -3.91 -33.49 -15.79
CA LEU A 230 -4.17 -33.01 -17.16
C LEU A 230 -2.95 -33.18 -18.09
N GLY A 231 -1.76 -33.39 -17.53
CA GLY A 231 -0.54 -33.67 -18.28
C GLY A 231 -0.22 -32.61 -19.33
N LYS A 232 -0.07 -33.06 -20.58
CA LYS A 232 0.32 -32.20 -21.72
C LYS A 232 -0.73 -31.15 -22.09
N GLU A 233 -1.96 -31.27 -21.61
CA GLU A 233 -3.05 -30.34 -21.93
C GLU A 233 -2.88 -28.98 -21.23
N VAL A 234 -2.13 -28.92 -20.13
CA VAL A 234 -1.80 -27.65 -19.45
C VAL A 234 -0.72 -26.91 -20.23
N LYS A 235 -1.06 -25.72 -20.74
CA LYS A 235 -0.10 -24.79 -21.34
C LYS A 235 0.64 -24.02 -20.26
N TYR A 236 -0.09 -23.50 -19.28
CA TYR A 236 0.46 -22.76 -18.15
C TYR A 236 -0.52 -22.83 -16.97
N MET A 237 0.00 -22.74 -15.75
CA MET A 237 -0.84 -22.68 -14.56
C MET A 237 -0.16 -21.84 -13.50
N PHE A 238 -0.92 -20.89 -12.98
CA PHE A 238 -0.59 -20.12 -11.80
C PHE A 238 -1.91 -19.81 -11.09
N TYR A 239 -2.01 -20.17 -9.81
CA TYR A 239 -3.26 -20.04 -9.06
C TYR A 239 -3.87 -18.63 -9.18
N PRO A 240 -5.18 -18.49 -9.47
CA PRO A 240 -6.18 -19.55 -9.67
C PRO A 240 -6.34 -20.02 -11.13
N SER A 241 -5.55 -19.48 -12.06
CA SER A 241 -5.75 -19.64 -13.50
C SER A 241 -5.03 -20.86 -14.10
N ILE A 242 -5.76 -21.64 -14.88
CA ILE A 242 -5.25 -22.74 -15.70
C ILE A 242 -5.46 -22.36 -17.17
N PHE A 243 -4.37 -22.35 -17.94
CA PHE A 243 -4.37 -22.11 -19.38
C PHE A 243 -4.16 -23.44 -20.10
N LEU A 244 -5.06 -23.78 -21.00
CA LEU A 244 -5.06 -25.03 -21.75
C LEU A 244 -4.39 -24.86 -23.12
N ARG A 245 -3.85 -25.95 -23.65
CA ARG A 245 -3.44 -26.00 -25.07
C ARG A 245 -4.64 -26.04 -26.00
N ASN A 246 -5.70 -26.71 -25.59
CA ASN A 246 -6.98 -26.76 -26.31
C ASN A 246 -8.12 -26.25 -25.42
N PRO A 247 -8.47 -24.96 -25.52
CA PRO A 247 -9.56 -24.34 -24.75
C PRO A 247 -10.93 -25.01 -24.93
N LYS A 248 -11.17 -25.75 -26.03
CA LYS A 248 -12.45 -26.45 -26.25
C LYS A 248 -12.72 -27.55 -25.22
N LYS A 249 -11.68 -28.06 -24.54
CA LYS A 249 -11.80 -29.10 -23.51
C LYS A 249 -12.09 -28.57 -22.10
N LYS A 250 -12.17 -27.24 -21.90
CA LYS A 250 -12.28 -26.63 -20.57
C LYS A 250 -13.43 -27.16 -19.71
N GLY A 251 -14.60 -27.44 -20.31
CA GLY A 251 -15.75 -27.99 -19.57
C GLY A 251 -15.48 -29.38 -19.00
N VAL A 252 -14.96 -30.29 -19.83
CA VAL A 252 -14.63 -31.66 -19.43
C VAL A 252 -13.53 -31.65 -18.37
N PHE A 253 -12.50 -30.82 -18.52
CA PHE A 253 -11.43 -30.73 -17.55
C PHE A 253 -11.85 -30.06 -16.24
N ALA A 254 -12.73 -29.06 -16.27
CA ALA A 254 -13.24 -28.45 -15.04
C ALA A 254 -14.03 -29.47 -14.19
N GLN A 255 -14.91 -30.26 -14.80
CA GLN A 255 -15.63 -31.34 -14.11
C GLN A 255 -14.67 -32.39 -13.52
N ARG A 256 -13.68 -32.84 -14.30
CA ARG A 256 -12.69 -33.80 -13.81
C ARG A 256 -11.84 -33.26 -12.67
N ILE A 257 -11.49 -31.97 -12.70
CA ILE A 257 -10.71 -31.33 -11.62
C ILE A 257 -11.44 -31.49 -10.28
N VAL A 258 -12.72 -31.16 -10.20
CA VAL A 258 -13.45 -31.24 -8.93
C VAL A 258 -13.82 -32.68 -8.54
N ALA A 259 -13.99 -33.58 -9.50
CA ALA A 259 -14.29 -34.99 -9.24
C ALA A 259 -13.07 -35.82 -8.78
N GLU A 260 -11.87 -35.50 -9.28
CA GLU A 260 -10.65 -36.32 -9.08
C GLU A 260 -9.65 -35.67 -8.11
N THR A 261 -9.92 -34.46 -7.58
CA THR A 261 -8.97 -33.70 -6.76
C THR A 261 -9.65 -33.01 -5.58
N PRO A 262 -8.89 -32.56 -4.56
CA PRO A 262 -9.46 -31.81 -3.43
C PRO A 262 -9.81 -30.34 -3.75
N ILE A 263 -9.75 -29.92 -5.01
CA ILE A 263 -10.12 -28.56 -5.44
C ILE A 263 -11.64 -28.38 -5.29
N ASP A 264 -12.05 -27.29 -4.66
CA ASP A 264 -13.47 -27.08 -4.33
C ASP A 264 -14.31 -26.68 -5.54
N LEU A 265 -13.79 -25.76 -6.35
CA LEU A 265 -14.46 -25.26 -7.55
C LEU A 265 -13.53 -25.23 -8.74
N ALA A 266 -14.09 -25.56 -9.91
CA ALA A 266 -13.49 -25.27 -11.21
C ALA A 266 -14.51 -24.53 -12.09
N ILE A 267 -14.14 -23.32 -12.52
CA ILE A 267 -15.05 -22.34 -13.09
C ILE A 267 -14.59 -21.96 -14.49
N ILE A 268 -15.53 -21.86 -15.43
CA ILE A 268 -15.25 -21.52 -16.82
C ILE A 268 -16.19 -20.42 -17.32
N ARG A 269 -15.65 -19.55 -18.18
CA ARG A 269 -16.47 -18.67 -19.02
C ARG A 269 -17.07 -19.48 -20.17
N LYS A 270 -18.40 -19.56 -20.27
CA LYS A 270 -19.10 -20.17 -21.42
C LYS A 270 -19.31 -19.15 -22.54
N SER A 271 -19.74 -17.94 -22.20
CA SER A 271 -19.90 -16.78 -23.09
C SER A 271 -19.61 -15.48 -22.32
N SER A 272 -19.74 -14.32 -22.97
CA SER A 272 -19.65 -13.00 -22.29
C SER A 272 -20.70 -12.86 -21.18
N GLU A 273 -21.87 -13.47 -21.35
CA GLU A 273 -23.00 -13.34 -20.43
C GLU A 273 -23.11 -14.51 -19.44
N LYS A 274 -22.32 -15.56 -19.60
CA LYS A 274 -22.50 -16.81 -18.86
C LYS A 274 -21.20 -17.44 -18.37
N VAL A 275 -21.17 -17.70 -17.07
CA VAL A 275 -20.13 -18.45 -16.36
C VAL A 275 -20.75 -19.72 -15.78
N VAL A 276 -19.98 -20.82 -15.77
CA VAL A 276 -20.39 -22.09 -15.15
C VAL A 276 -19.31 -22.53 -14.18
N GLY A 277 -19.69 -22.82 -12.94
CA GLY A 277 -18.83 -23.41 -11.92
C GLY A 277 -19.22 -24.84 -11.64
N TYR A 278 -18.24 -25.71 -11.52
CA TYR A 278 -18.42 -27.11 -11.14
C TYR A 278 -17.92 -27.32 -9.71
N SER A 279 -18.61 -28.16 -8.96
CA SER A 279 -18.24 -28.69 -7.65
C SER A 279 -18.38 -30.22 -7.65
N LEU A 280 -18.05 -30.90 -6.55
CA LEU A 280 -18.15 -32.36 -6.48
C LEU A 280 -19.58 -32.89 -6.70
N ASN A 281 -20.58 -32.18 -6.16
CA ASN A 281 -21.97 -32.66 -6.06
C ASN A 281 -22.96 -31.88 -6.95
N GLY A 282 -22.46 -31.07 -7.88
CA GLY A 282 -23.32 -30.24 -8.72
C GLY A 282 -22.57 -29.18 -9.51
N TYR A 283 -23.33 -28.38 -10.24
CA TYR A 283 -22.81 -27.21 -10.94
C TYR A 283 -23.73 -26.02 -10.75
N PHE A 284 -23.16 -24.83 -10.93
CA PHE A 284 -23.91 -23.59 -10.92
C PHE A 284 -23.63 -22.77 -12.17
N GLU A 285 -24.57 -21.89 -12.48
CA GLU A 285 -24.48 -20.94 -13.57
C GLU A 285 -24.63 -19.52 -13.01
N ILE A 286 -23.76 -18.63 -13.48
CA ILE A 286 -23.89 -17.19 -13.26
C ILE A 286 -24.19 -16.55 -14.60
N THR A 287 -25.35 -15.90 -14.69
CA THR A 287 -25.76 -15.12 -15.87
C THR A 287 -25.62 -13.63 -15.55
N GLY A 288 -24.89 -12.89 -16.37
CA GLY A 288 -24.75 -11.44 -16.27
C GLY A 288 -25.58 -10.72 -17.33
N GLN A 289 -26.33 -9.69 -16.93
CA GLN A 289 -27.11 -8.83 -17.81
C GLN A 289 -27.20 -7.42 -17.19
N ASN A 290 -26.79 -6.38 -17.94
CA ASN A 290 -26.92 -4.97 -17.52
C ASN A 290 -26.37 -4.69 -16.10
N ASP A 291 -25.12 -5.10 -15.81
CA ASP A 291 -24.48 -5.00 -14.48
C ASP A 291 -25.23 -5.69 -13.33
N ARG A 292 -26.14 -6.63 -13.66
CA ARG A 292 -26.81 -7.51 -12.71
C ARG A 292 -26.44 -8.96 -12.97
N TYR A 293 -26.49 -9.77 -11.92
CA TYR A 293 -26.05 -11.15 -11.92
C TYR A 293 -27.14 -12.02 -11.31
N ARG A 294 -27.39 -13.16 -11.96
CA ARG A 294 -28.27 -14.20 -11.46
C ARG A 294 -27.48 -15.48 -11.23
N TYR A 295 -27.75 -16.15 -10.12
CA TYR A 295 -27.20 -17.43 -9.74
C TYR A 295 -28.28 -18.52 -9.81
N THR A 296 -27.97 -19.61 -10.48
CA THR A 296 -28.81 -20.82 -10.52
C THR A 296 -27.91 -22.05 -10.39
N PHE A 297 -28.43 -23.17 -9.89
CA PHE A 297 -27.65 -24.38 -9.69
C PHE A 297 -28.46 -25.64 -10.01
N ASP A 298 -27.74 -26.75 -10.17
CA ASP A 298 -28.25 -28.10 -10.40
C ASP A 298 -27.40 -29.08 -9.58
N GLY A 299 -28.07 -29.96 -8.84
CA GLY A 299 -27.48 -30.74 -7.76
C GLY A 299 -27.44 -29.95 -6.45
N GLU A 300 -26.30 -29.97 -5.76
CA GLU A 300 -26.09 -29.23 -4.51
C GLU A 300 -25.84 -27.73 -4.75
N ASP A 301 -26.53 -26.87 -4.00
CA ASP A 301 -26.28 -25.43 -3.94
C ASP A 301 -24.95 -25.17 -3.22
N TYR A 302 -23.87 -25.06 -3.99
CA TYR A 302 -22.53 -24.91 -3.45
C TYR A 302 -22.37 -23.69 -2.52
N PHE A 303 -23.05 -22.58 -2.82
CA PHE A 303 -22.97 -21.37 -2.00
C PHE A 303 -24.04 -21.31 -0.91
N GLU A 304 -24.94 -22.30 -0.84
CA GLU A 304 -26.03 -22.38 0.12
C GLU A 304 -26.96 -21.15 0.14
N TYR A 305 -27.05 -20.42 -0.96
CA TYR A 305 -27.89 -19.22 -1.07
C TYR A 305 -29.40 -19.52 -1.02
N THR A 306 -29.80 -20.77 -1.19
CA THR A 306 -31.16 -21.26 -0.87
C THR A 306 -31.54 -21.09 0.60
N LYS A 307 -30.57 -20.95 1.51
CA LYS A 307 -30.80 -20.63 2.94
C LYS A 307 -31.03 -19.13 3.18
N LEU A 308 -30.82 -18.29 2.16
CA LEU A 308 -31.03 -16.85 2.17
C LEU A 308 -32.35 -16.51 1.45
N PRO A 309 -32.91 -15.30 1.63
CA PRO A 309 -34.12 -14.87 0.90
C PRO A 309 -33.82 -14.51 -0.57
N TYR A 310 -33.15 -15.42 -1.30
CA TYR A 310 -32.78 -15.27 -2.70
C TYR A 310 -33.73 -16.05 -3.61
N ASN A 311 -34.45 -15.38 -4.51
CA ASN A 311 -35.42 -16.04 -5.39
C ASN A 311 -34.91 -16.20 -6.82
N GLN A 312 -33.59 -16.39 -7.00
CA GLN A 312 -32.96 -16.51 -8.32
C GLN A 312 -33.21 -15.27 -9.20
N GLU A 313 -33.42 -14.10 -8.60
CA GLU A 313 -33.52 -12.86 -9.35
C GLU A 313 -32.14 -12.34 -9.79
N PHE A 314 -32.16 -11.42 -10.74
CA PHE A 314 -30.96 -10.65 -11.11
C PHE A 314 -30.71 -9.59 -10.04
N LEU A 315 -29.56 -9.64 -9.38
CA LEU A 315 -29.14 -8.67 -8.38
C LEU A 315 -27.93 -7.88 -8.87
N THR A 316 -27.87 -6.60 -8.53
CA THR A 316 -26.71 -5.72 -8.70
C THR A 316 -25.56 -6.16 -7.79
N ARG A 317 -24.35 -5.64 -8.06
CA ARG A 317 -23.17 -5.83 -7.20
C ARG A 317 -23.45 -5.49 -5.72
N LYS A 318 -24.20 -4.41 -5.46
CA LYS A 318 -24.53 -3.97 -4.09
C LYS A 318 -25.55 -4.89 -3.43
N GLU A 319 -26.64 -5.21 -4.12
CA GLU A 319 -27.67 -6.14 -3.62
C GLU A 319 -27.08 -7.51 -3.27
N TRP A 320 -26.11 -8.00 -4.05
CA TRP A 320 -25.37 -9.22 -3.71
C TRP A 320 -24.60 -9.13 -2.39
N ILE A 321 -23.93 -8.00 -2.11
CA ILE A 321 -23.27 -7.83 -0.80
C ILE A 321 -24.33 -7.78 0.31
N THR A 322 -25.36 -6.94 0.17
CA THR A 322 -26.41 -6.80 1.19
C THR A 322 -27.06 -8.15 1.53
N LEU A 323 -27.35 -8.97 0.53
CA LEU A 323 -27.93 -10.31 0.70
C LEU A 323 -26.99 -11.28 1.43
N THR A 324 -25.68 -11.17 1.21
CA THR A 324 -24.68 -12.18 1.61
C THR A 324 -23.71 -11.72 2.68
N LYS A 325 -23.90 -10.52 3.26
CA LYS A 325 -22.92 -9.91 4.18
C LYS A 325 -22.61 -10.75 5.41
N ASP A 326 -23.62 -11.42 5.95
CA ASP A 326 -23.49 -12.33 7.10
C ASP A 326 -23.27 -13.80 6.68
N HIS A 327 -23.13 -14.07 5.39
CA HIS A 327 -22.96 -15.41 4.86
C HIS A 327 -21.47 -15.78 4.72
N LYS A 328 -21.15 -17.08 4.81
CA LYS A 328 -19.77 -17.59 4.62
C LYS A 328 -19.18 -17.15 3.27
N PHE A 329 -20.00 -17.13 2.23
CA PHE A 329 -19.67 -16.73 0.87
C PHE A 329 -20.28 -15.35 0.60
N ILE A 330 -19.46 -14.31 0.72
CA ILE A 330 -19.87 -12.93 0.51
C ILE A 330 -19.66 -12.54 -0.96
N ALA A 331 -20.70 -12.03 -1.61
CA ALA A 331 -20.71 -11.50 -2.97
C ALA A 331 -19.89 -12.32 -3.99
N SER A 332 -19.85 -13.65 -3.82
CA SER A 332 -18.98 -14.51 -4.63
C SER A 332 -19.41 -14.54 -6.09
N VAL A 333 -20.71 -14.35 -6.35
CA VAL A 333 -21.31 -14.35 -7.69
C VAL A 333 -20.73 -13.25 -8.58
N PRO A 334 -20.86 -11.95 -8.23
CA PRO A 334 -20.23 -10.89 -9.00
C PRO A 334 -18.70 -11.02 -9.05
N ALA A 335 -18.04 -11.40 -7.95
CA ALA A 335 -16.58 -11.52 -7.92
C ALA A 335 -16.04 -12.56 -8.92
N ILE A 336 -16.68 -13.73 -9.01
CA ILE A 336 -16.34 -14.78 -9.98
C ILE A 336 -16.60 -14.31 -11.40
N PHE A 337 -17.79 -13.73 -11.63
CA PHE A 337 -18.21 -13.32 -12.96
C PHE A 337 -17.25 -12.28 -13.53
N ASP A 338 -16.96 -11.22 -12.76
CA ASP A 338 -16.13 -10.11 -13.19
C ASP A 338 -14.68 -10.57 -13.49
N LEU A 339 -14.12 -11.48 -12.69
CA LEU A 339 -12.80 -12.07 -12.96
C LEU A 339 -12.77 -12.76 -14.33
N LEU A 340 -13.78 -13.57 -14.62
CA LEU A 340 -13.85 -14.31 -15.88
C LEU A 340 -14.17 -13.43 -17.09
N GLN A 341 -14.64 -12.19 -16.87
CA GLN A 341 -14.72 -11.20 -17.94
C GLN A 341 -13.35 -10.60 -18.31
N ASN A 342 -12.33 -10.75 -17.45
CA ASN A 342 -10.98 -10.32 -17.81
C ASN A 342 -10.49 -11.09 -19.06
N PRO A 343 -10.00 -10.40 -20.11
CA PRO A 343 -9.55 -11.06 -21.34
C PRO A 343 -8.34 -11.98 -21.12
N ASN A 344 -7.60 -11.78 -20.02
CA ASN A 344 -6.42 -12.53 -19.63
C ASN A 344 -6.68 -13.57 -18.52
N ALA A 345 -7.94 -13.78 -18.13
CA ALA A 345 -8.31 -14.86 -17.22
C ALA A 345 -8.00 -16.24 -17.82
N GLY A 346 -7.70 -17.23 -16.97
CA GLY A 346 -7.45 -18.60 -17.42
C GLY A 346 -8.67 -19.25 -18.10
N ASP A 347 -8.42 -20.28 -18.91
CA ASP A 347 -9.48 -21.08 -19.51
C ASP A 347 -10.36 -21.79 -18.46
N ILE A 348 -9.74 -22.13 -17.33
CA ILE A 348 -10.37 -22.60 -16.10
C ILE A 348 -9.79 -21.80 -14.93
N VAL A 349 -10.66 -21.30 -14.05
CA VAL A 349 -10.30 -20.68 -12.78
C VAL A 349 -10.68 -21.64 -11.66
N ILE A 350 -9.76 -21.93 -10.73
CA ILE A 350 -10.04 -22.80 -9.58
C ILE A 350 -10.15 -22.00 -8.28
N ALA A 351 -10.96 -22.48 -7.33
CA ALA A 351 -11.01 -21.93 -6.00
C ALA A 351 -10.67 -22.99 -4.95
N LEU A 352 -9.96 -22.56 -3.91
CA LEU A 352 -9.69 -23.29 -2.67
C LEU A 352 -10.27 -22.46 -1.53
N ASN A 353 -11.39 -22.91 -0.98
CA ASN A 353 -12.11 -22.21 0.06
C ASN A 353 -11.58 -22.60 1.44
N ALA A 354 -11.61 -21.67 2.39
CA ALA A 354 -11.13 -21.93 3.75
C ALA A 354 -11.77 -23.21 4.34
N PRO A 355 -10.97 -24.09 4.96
CA PRO A 355 -9.59 -23.86 5.42
C PRO A 355 -8.48 -24.23 4.41
N LYS A 356 -8.81 -24.54 3.15
CA LYS A 356 -7.82 -24.95 2.14
C LYS A 356 -7.03 -23.76 1.62
N ILE A 357 -5.72 -23.95 1.46
CA ILE A 357 -4.81 -22.96 0.87
C ILE A 357 -3.98 -23.56 -0.28
N SER A 358 -3.58 -22.72 -1.23
CA SER A 358 -2.63 -23.13 -2.28
C SER A 358 -1.22 -23.25 -1.71
N TRP A 359 -0.48 -24.27 -2.15
CA TRP A 359 0.90 -24.47 -1.76
C TRP A 359 1.80 -23.43 -2.44
N TYR A 360 2.44 -22.58 -1.65
CA TYR A 360 3.47 -21.64 -2.12
C TYR A 360 4.62 -21.63 -1.10
N LYS A 361 5.87 -21.80 -1.52
CA LYS A 361 7.02 -21.77 -0.58
C LYS A 361 7.48 -20.33 -0.33
N PRO A 362 7.78 -19.93 0.93
CA PRO A 362 7.66 -20.67 2.20
C PRO A 362 6.26 -20.60 2.87
N ASN A 363 5.29 -19.95 2.24
CA ASN A 363 3.96 -19.62 2.76
C ASN A 363 3.04 -20.85 2.92
N LEU A 364 3.17 -21.56 4.04
CA LEU A 364 2.44 -22.81 4.32
C LEU A 364 1.55 -22.75 5.56
N LYS A 365 1.49 -21.60 6.25
CA LYS A 365 0.74 -21.44 7.51
C LYS A 365 -0.54 -20.66 7.37
N ALA A 366 -0.62 -19.80 6.36
CA ALA A 366 -1.82 -19.05 6.02
C ALA A 366 -1.79 -18.71 4.53
N HIS A 367 -2.96 -18.46 3.95
CA HIS A 367 -3.07 -17.92 2.59
C HIS A 367 -4.49 -17.38 2.35
N HIS A 368 -4.66 -16.72 1.22
CA HIS A 368 -5.88 -16.06 0.81
C HIS A 368 -6.20 -16.54 -0.61
N ALA A 369 -6.98 -17.61 -0.73
CA ALA A 369 -7.15 -18.36 -1.97
C ALA A 369 -8.62 -18.44 -2.41
N GLY A 370 -9.58 -18.34 -1.50
CA GLY A 370 -10.96 -18.69 -1.71
C GLY A 370 -11.91 -17.50 -1.88
N LEU A 371 -13.19 -17.87 -1.81
CA LEU A 371 -14.35 -16.99 -1.91
C LEU A 371 -15.04 -16.78 -0.56
N THR A 372 -14.47 -17.34 0.51
CA THR A 372 -15.01 -17.23 1.86
C THR A 372 -14.73 -15.85 2.45
N CYS A 373 -15.56 -15.44 3.40
CA CYS A 373 -15.40 -14.16 4.10
C CYS A 373 -14.02 -14.01 4.76
N SER A 374 -13.37 -15.10 5.20
CA SER A 374 -11.98 -15.07 5.70
C SER A 374 -10.97 -14.48 4.70
N ASP A 375 -11.23 -14.59 3.40
CA ASP A 375 -10.34 -14.12 2.33
C ASP A 375 -10.87 -12.87 1.64
N MET A 376 -12.19 -12.68 1.60
CA MET A 376 -12.84 -11.58 0.87
C MET A 376 -13.33 -10.44 1.76
N CYS A 377 -13.70 -10.69 3.01
CA CYS A 377 -14.16 -9.65 3.92
C CYS A 377 -12.99 -8.93 4.57
N ILE A 378 -12.98 -7.61 4.45
CA ILE A 378 -11.92 -6.74 4.95
C ILE A 378 -12.50 -5.60 5.80
N PRO A 379 -11.74 -5.08 6.76
CA PRO A 379 -12.12 -3.87 7.48
C PRO A 379 -11.80 -2.63 6.62
N ILE A 380 -12.68 -1.63 6.70
CA ILE A 380 -12.40 -0.27 6.20
C ILE A 380 -12.79 0.69 7.32
N LEU A 381 -11.89 1.60 7.69
CA LEU A 381 -12.13 2.61 8.73
C LEU A 381 -11.63 3.95 8.23
N PHE A 382 -12.32 5.03 8.57
CA PHE A 382 -11.83 6.37 8.25
C PHE A 382 -12.30 7.40 9.26
N ALA A 383 -11.39 8.28 9.67
CA ALA A 383 -11.61 9.30 10.67
C ALA A 383 -10.88 10.59 10.32
N GLY A 384 -11.45 11.74 10.68
CA GLY A 384 -10.88 13.04 10.38
C GLY A 384 -11.92 14.08 9.97
N PRO A 385 -11.53 15.37 9.91
CA PRO A 385 -12.43 16.47 9.60
C PRO A 385 -13.12 16.36 8.24
N ALA A 386 -12.46 15.79 7.22
CA ALA A 386 -13.01 15.64 5.87
C ALA A 386 -14.16 14.60 5.79
N PHE A 387 -14.34 13.76 6.81
CA PHE A 387 -15.33 12.69 6.81
C PHE A 387 -16.55 12.98 7.69
N LYS A 388 -16.62 14.15 8.33
CA LYS A 388 -17.72 14.50 9.26
C LYS A 388 -19.11 14.42 8.61
N ASP A 389 -19.21 14.84 7.36
CA ASP A 389 -20.47 14.86 6.61
C ASP A 389 -20.63 13.65 5.67
N VAL A 390 -19.69 12.70 5.70
CA VAL A 390 -19.78 11.47 4.92
C VAL A 390 -20.75 10.51 5.60
N VAL A 391 -21.73 10.02 4.84
CA VAL A 391 -22.60 8.91 5.26
C VAL A 391 -21.97 7.61 4.78
N PRO A 392 -21.32 6.82 5.67
CA PRO A 392 -20.70 5.57 5.25
C PRO A 392 -21.78 4.56 4.86
N PRO A 393 -21.55 3.75 3.82
CA PRO A 393 -22.39 2.58 3.60
C PRO A 393 -22.12 1.53 4.70
N GLU A 394 -23.10 0.68 5.00
CA GLU A 394 -22.90 -0.48 5.89
C GLU A 394 -21.97 -1.54 5.27
N GLU A 395 -21.98 -1.62 3.94
CA GLU A 395 -21.21 -2.57 3.15
C GLU A 395 -20.77 -1.94 1.82
N MET A 396 -19.62 -2.35 1.30
CA MET A 396 -19.12 -1.84 0.02
C MET A 396 -18.08 -2.73 -0.63
N TRP A 397 -17.89 -2.58 -1.93
CA TRP A 397 -16.71 -3.10 -2.60
C TRP A 397 -15.51 -2.19 -2.33
N LEU A 398 -14.35 -2.79 -2.05
CA LEU A 398 -13.13 -2.04 -1.82
C LEU A 398 -12.76 -1.14 -3.01
N ASN A 399 -12.98 -1.61 -4.24
CA ASN A 399 -12.64 -0.83 -5.43
C ASN A 399 -13.43 0.48 -5.53
N ASP A 400 -14.61 0.55 -4.92
CA ASP A 400 -15.46 1.73 -4.99
C ASP A 400 -15.02 2.80 -3.95
N LEU A 401 -14.06 2.47 -3.07
CA LEU A 401 -13.63 3.29 -1.93
C LEU A 401 -13.24 4.71 -2.33
N PHE A 402 -12.33 4.87 -3.29
CA PHE A 402 -11.83 6.20 -3.67
C PHE A 402 -12.56 6.78 -4.88
N SER A 403 -13.14 5.94 -5.74
CA SER A 403 -13.85 6.39 -6.93
C SER A 403 -15.27 6.86 -6.63
N GLU A 404 -15.92 6.34 -5.60
CA GLU A 404 -17.32 6.63 -5.30
C GLU A 404 -17.52 7.23 -3.90
N HIS A 405 -16.81 6.74 -2.88
CA HIS A 405 -17.11 7.09 -1.48
C HIS A 405 -16.21 8.16 -0.89
N LEU A 406 -14.91 8.11 -1.17
CA LEU A 406 -13.88 9.02 -0.64
C LEU A 406 -13.24 9.86 -1.77
N THR A 407 -14.08 10.47 -2.60
CA THR A 407 -13.67 11.24 -3.79
C THR A 407 -12.91 12.53 -3.46
N MET A 408 -12.92 12.96 -2.19
CA MET A 408 -12.12 14.08 -1.71
C MET A 408 -10.61 13.78 -1.65
N VAL A 409 -10.21 12.50 -1.74
CA VAL A 409 -8.81 12.10 -1.75
C VAL A 409 -8.23 12.28 -3.15
N ASP A 410 -7.43 13.33 -3.36
CA ASP A 410 -6.80 13.62 -4.64
C ASP A 410 -5.39 13.00 -4.74
N PHE A 411 -5.30 11.82 -5.36
CA PHE A 411 -4.03 11.13 -5.61
C PHE A 411 -3.14 11.82 -6.64
N GLU A 412 -3.71 12.69 -7.48
CA GLU A 412 -3.00 13.43 -8.52
C GLU A 412 -2.65 14.85 -8.06
N ALA A 413 -2.93 15.17 -6.79
CA ALA A 413 -2.63 16.46 -6.18
C ALA A 413 -1.17 16.86 -6.43
N LYS A 414 -0.98 18.11 -6.83
CA LYS A 414 0.35 18.63 -7.15
C LYS A 414 1.21 18.66 -5.88
N LYS A 415 2.23 17.80 -5.86
CA LYS A 415 3.24 17.78 -4.80
C LYS A 415 3.94 19.13 -4.69
N HIS A 416 4.15 19.57 -3.45
CA HIS A 416 4.79 20.85 -3.18
C HIS A 416 6.30 20.75 -3.29
N ARG A 417 6.91 21.88 -3.66
CA ARG A 417 8.36 22.07 -3.54
C ARG A 417 8.77 22.02 -2.08
N GLU A 418 10.05 21.80 -1.87
CA GLU A 418 10.63 21.88 -0.54
C GLU A 418 10.78 23.34 -0.11
N ARG A 419 10.96 23.54 1.18
CA ARG A 419 11.29 24.84 1.74
C ARG A 419 12.69 25.27 1.35
N HIS A 420 12.90 26.58 1.31
CA HIS A 420 14.21 27.19 1.15
C HIS A 420 14.96 27.13 2.48
N GLN A 421 16.27 27.20 2.44
CA GLN A 421 17.09 27.14 3.64
C GLN A 421 18.29 28.08 3.52
N ILE A 422 18.60 28.76 4.61
CA ILE A 422 19.85 29.50 4.79
C ILE A 422 20.56 28.92 6.00
N SER A 423 21.81 28.51 5.82
CA SER A 423 22.62 27.88 6.86
C SER A 423 23.86 28.71 7.14
N PHE A 424 24.21 28.87 8.41
CA PHE A 424 25.45 29.49 8.87
C PHE A 424 26.25 28.45 9.64
N SER A 425 27.55 28.31 9.37
CA SER A 425 28.44 27.39 10.06
C SER A 425 29.71 28.07 10.59
N TYR A 426 30.17 27.61 11.75
CA TYR A 426 31.43 28.00 12.38
C TYR A 426 32.51 26.93 12.08
N PRO A 427 33.78 27.29 11.75
CA PRO A 427 34.39 28.62 11.85
C PRO A 427 33.92 29.68 10.84
N ILE A 428 33.72 29.38 9.55
CA ILE A 428 33.05 30.26 8.56
C ILE A 428 32.47 29.41 7.43
N GLY A 429 31.16 29.47 7.21
CA GLY A 429 30.48 28.96 6.02
C GLY A 429 29.03 29.46 5.95
N ILE A 430 28.55 29.79 4.75
CA ILE A 430 27.15 30.14 4.50
C ILE A 430 26.64 29.26 3.36
N GLU A 431 25.50 28.60 3.53
CA GLU A 431 24.86 27.84 2.46
C GLU A 431 23.44 28.37 2.22
N PHE A 432 23.14 28.70 0.97
CA PHE A 432 21.80 28.99 0.50
C PHE A 432 21.27 27.78 -0.26
N VAL A 433 20.07 27.32 0.08
CA VAL A 433 19.33 26.25 -0.59
C VAL A 433 18.03 26.85 -1.13
N PHE A 434 17.86 26.74 -2.43
CA PHE A 434 16.66 27.11 -3.15
C PHE A 434 16.01 25.86 -3.74
N SER A 435 14.68 25.79 -3.66
CA SER A 435 13.91 24.61 -4.06
C SER A 435 12.86 25.05 -5.07
N PRO A 436 13.20 25.32 -6.33
CA PRO A 436 12.28 25.97 -7.28
C PRO A 436 11.03 25.14 -7.60
N ALA A 437 11.16 23.81 -7.52
CA ALA A 437 10.13 22.87 -7.89
C ALA A 437 10.24 21.59 -7.06
N TYR A 438 9.19 20.78 -7.06
CA TYR A 438 9.23 19.44 -6.50
C TYR A 438 10.42 18.65 -7.09
N ARG A 439 11.22 18.03 -6.21
CA ARG A 439 12.44 17.25 -6.52
C ARG A 439 13.66 18.02 -7.01
N TRP A 440 13.59 19.34 -7.10
CA TRP A 440 14.73 20.16 -7.52
C TRP A 440 15.20 21.02 -6.36
N ARG A 441 16.52 20.98 -6.12
CA ARG A 441 17.22 21.90 -5.23
C ARG A 441 18.40 22.50 -5.96
N SER A 442 18.66 23.77 -5.76
CA SER A 442 19.90 24.42 -6.15
C SER A 442 20.42 25.23 -4.97
N GLY A 443 21.67 25.64 -5.03
CA GLY A 443 22.21 26.40 -3.92
C GLY A 443 23.57 26.98 -4.20
N LEU A 444 24.04 27.74 -3.21
CA LEU A 444 25.31 28.43 -3.20
C LEU A 444 25.97 28.18 -1.84
N THR A 445 27.15 27.59 -1.86
CA THR A 445 27.98 27.45 -0.65
C THR A 445 29.09 28.49 -0.70
N ILE A 446 29.14 29.38 0.29
CA ILE A 446 30.15 30.42 0.45
C ILE A 446 31.10 30.00 1.57
N GLU A 447 32.34 29.75 1.21
CA GLU A 447 33.43 29.34 2.10
C GLU A 447 34.63 30.30 1.89
N PRO A 448 35.65 30.31 2.77
CA PRO A 448 36.85 31.13 2.57
C PRO A 448 37.53 30.90 1.21
N GLU A 449 37.40 29.71 0.64
CA GLU A 449 37.96 29.30 -0.64
C GLU A 449 37.16 29.82 -1.85
N GLY A 450 35.93 30.30 -1.65
CA GLY A 450 35.12 30.92 -2.70
C GLY A 450 33.63 30.57 -2.66
N VAL A 451 32.95 30.87 -3.77
CA VAL A 451 31.51 30.63 -3.96
C VAL A 451 31.30 29.43 -4.88
N ASN A 452 30.54 28.46 -4.39
CA ASN A 452 30.35 27.17 -5.06
C ASN A 452 28.86 26.91 -5.33
N PRO A 453 28.35 27.23 -6.53
CA PRO A 453 26.99 26.88 -6.90
C PRO A 453 26.83 25.39 -7.14
N TRP A 454 25.64 24.88 -6.86
CA TRP A 454 25.28 23.48 -7.10
C TRP A 454 23.80 23.33 -7.46
N LEU A 455 23.49 22.20 -8.08
CA LEU A 455 22.14 21.80 -8.50
C LEU A 455 21.98 20.30 -8.21
N GLU A 456 20.87 19.90 -7.62
CA GLU A 456 20.54 18.54 -7.24
C GLU A 456 19.12 18.17 -7.68
N PHE A 457 18.97 16.91 -8.07
CA PHE A 457 17.70 16.27 -8.35
C PHE A 457 17.50 15.07 -7.43
N ASP A 458 16.32 14.95 -6.85
CA ASP A 458 15.93 13.85 -5.99
C ASP A 458 15.63 12.60 -6.84
N LEU A 459 16.61 11.70 -6.90
CA LEU A 459 16.53 10.44 -7.63
C LEU A 459 15.62 9.44 -6.91
N TYR A 460 15.76 9.33 -5.59
CA TYR A 460 15.00 8.39 -4.77
C TYR A 460 14.58 9.02 -3.44
N SER A 461 13.35 8.74 -3.02
CA SER A 461 12.81 9.19 -1.75
C SER A 461 11.89 8.13 -1.16
N SER A 462 11.97 7.96 0.15
CA SER A 462 11.09 7.12 0.96
C SER A 462 10.62 7.91 2.19
N PHE A 463 9.89 7.24 3.09
CA PHE A 463 9.58 7.78 4.42
C PHE A 463 10.82 7.95 5.32
N LEU A 464 11.91 7.23 5.03
CA LEU A 464 13.13 7.23 5.86
C LEU A 464 14.32 7.90 5.22
N THR A 465 14.40 7.91 3.89
CA THR A 465 15.65 8.23 3.19
C THR A 465 15.41 8.97 1.90
N ARG A 466 16.40 9.78 1.51
CA ARG A 466 16.43 10.47 0.22
C ARG A 466 17.82 10.39 -0.40
N PHE A 467 17.85 10.28 -1.71
CA PHE A 467 19.06 10.24 -2.50
C PHE A 467 18.99 11.27 -3.62
N TRP A 468 19.87 12.25 -3.54
CA TRP A 468 20.03 13.34 -4.47
C TRP A 468 21.29 13.13 -5.30
N ILE A 469 21.16 13.40 -6.59
CA ILE A 469 22.28 13.43 -7.53
C ILE A 469 22.31 14.79 -8.23
N GLY A 470 23.51 15.30 -8.45
CA GLY A 470 23.66 16.66 -8.92
C GLY A 470 25.04 17.01 -9.42
N THR A 471 25.22 18.29 -9.64
CA THR A 471 26.49 18.90 -10.02
C THR A 471 26.85 20.03 -9.08
N ARG A 472 28.15 20.29 -8.95
CA ARG A 472 28.71 21.41 -8.21
C ARG A 472 29.80 22.05 -9.04
N TYR A 473 29.83 23.38 -9.08
CA TYR A 473 30.92 24.13 -9.66
C TYR A 473 31.87 24.57 -8.55
N HIS A 474 33.14 24.16 -8.65
CA HIS A 474 34.18 24.47 -7.68
C HIS A 474 35.53 24.62 -8.40
N ASN A 475 36.34 25.61 -8.03
CA ASN A 475 37.65 25.88 -8.63
C ASN A 475 37.63 25.89 -10.17
N GLN A 476 36.63 26.58 -10.73
CA GLN A 476 36.40 26.69 -12.18
C GLN A 476 36.11 25.36 -12.92
N LYS A 477 35.81 24.28 -12.19
CA LYS A 477 35.49 22.96 -12.75
C LYS A 477 34.10 22.51 -12.33
N LEU A 478 33.40 21.86 -13.26
CA LEU A 478 32.14 21.18 -12.98
C LEU A 478 32.43 19.76 -12.46
N GLY A 479 31.90 19.43 -11.29
CA GLY A 479 31.97 18.11 -10.67
C GLY A 479 30.59 17.54 -10.38
N TRP A 480 30.54 16.24 -10.11
CA TRP A 480 29.33 15.57 -9.62
C TRP A 480 29.18 15.78 -8.11
N ARG A 481 27.93 15.66 -7.65
CA ARG A 481 27.54 15.77 -6.25
C ARG A 481 26.50 14.69 -5.93
N ILE A 482 26.68 14.03 -4.79
CA ILE A 482 25.78 13.01 -4.25
C ILE A 482 25.44 13.42 -2.82
N ASN A 483 24.15 13.45 -2.50
CA ASN A 483 23.68 13.78 -1.17
C ASN A 483 22.66 12.72 -0.71
N LEU A 484 23.03 11.98 0.34
CA LEU A 484 22.21 10.94 0.96
C LEU A 484 21.68 11.47 2.29
N GLU A 485 20.38 11.36 2.51
CA GLU A 485 19.72 11.85 3.72
C GLU A 485 18.91 10.71 4.35
N GLY A 486 18.97 10.58 5.67
CA GLY A 486 18.19 9.66 6.49
C GLY A 486 17.48 10.42 7.60
N TYR A 487 16.23 10.05 7.90
CA TYR A 487 15.31 10.85 8.71
C TYR A 487 14.66 10.01 9.82
N LEU A 488 14.58 10.58 11.01
CA LEU A 488 13.77 10.07 12.10
C LEU A 488 13.21 11.22 12.94
N GLY A 489 11.92 11.49 12.82
CA GLY A 489 11.23 12.57 13.54
C GLY A 489 11.88 13.92 13.22
N ASP A 490 12.53 14.53 14.21
CA ASP A 490 13.26 15.79 14.07
C ASP A 490 14.76 15.64 13.78
N LEU A 491 15.28 14.42 13.76
CA LEU A 491 16.68 14.13 13.47
C LEU A 491 16.88 13.77 11.99
N LYS A 492 17.91 14.32 11.36
CA LYS A 492 18.30 14.03 9.98
C LYS A 492 19.80 13.77 9.94
N ALA A 493 20.20 12.60 9.46
CA ALA A 493 21.59 12.32 9.11
C ALA A 493 21.79 12.59 7.61
N ARG A 494 22.91 13.20 7.25
CA ARG A 494 23.25 13.54 5.87
C ARG A 494 24.67 13.09 5.57
N TYR A 495 24.86 12.47 4.41
CA TYR A 495 26.17 12.17 3.83
C TYR A 495 26.29 12.87 2.48
N LEU A 496 27.21 13.83 2.40
CA LEU A 496 27.48 14.62 1.21
C LEU A 496 28.83 14.22 0.62
N LEU A 497 28.83 13.87 -0.66
CA LEU A 497 30.02 13.52 -1.43
C LEU A 497 30.09 14.39 -2.69
N ASN A 498 31.18 15.12 -2.85
CA ASN A 498 31.48 15.87 -4.06
C ASN A 498 32.67 15.21 -4.78
N LYS A 499 32.77 15.45 -6.08
CA LYS A 499 33.91 15.03 -6.89
C LYS A 499 35.23 15.53 -6.27
N ASP A 500 36.20 14.62 -6.15
CA ASP A 500 37.57 14.88 -5.67
C ASP A 500 37.65 15.40 -4.22
N GLU A 501 36.57 15.29 -3.43
CA GLU A 501 36.52 15.66 -2.01
C GLU A 501 36.24 14.45 -1.12
N GLN A 502 36.69 14.49 0.14
CA GLN A 502 36.26 13.51 1.14
C GLN A 502 34.80 13.74 1.52
N GLY A 503 34.07 12.63 1.69
CA GLY A 503 32.68 12.66 2.12
C GLY A 503 32.49 13.34 3.48
N THR A 504 31.44 14.13 3.62
CA THR A 504 31.08 14.82 4.86
C THR A 504 29.82 14.20 5.44
N ILE A 505 29.87 13.83 6.72
CA ILE A 505 28.69 13.39 7.47
C ILE A 505 28.23 14.56 8.33
N SER A 506 26.93 14.85 8.31
CA SER A 506 26.31 15.82 9.21
C SER A 506 25.06 15.26 9.86
N VAL A 507 24.86 15.61 11.12
CA VAL A 507 23.63 15.35 11.87
C VAL A 507 22.93 16.68 12.06
N HIS A 508 21.65 16.71 11.74
CA HIS A 508 20.79 17.87 11.88
C HIS A 508 19.70 17.54 12.88
N TRP A 509 19.44 18.47 13.80
CA TRP A 509 18.33 18.40 14.73
C TRP A 509 17.42 19.61 14.52
N ARG A 510 16.19 19.34 14.09
CA ARG A 510 15.14 20.34 13.96
C ARG A 510 14.51 20.56 15.34
N PHE A 511 14.83 21.67 15.98
CA PHE A 511 14.28 22.02 17.30
C PHE A 511 13.11 23.01 17.20
N HIS A 512 12.82 23.50 15.99
CA HIS A 512 11.70 24.37 15.65
C HIS A 512 11.28 24.10 14.20
N GLU A 513 10.00 24.34 13.85
CA GLU A 513 9.49 24.12 12.49
C GLU A 513 10.33 24.80 11.40
N ASN A 514 10.94 25.95 11.73
CA ASN A 514 11.71 26.80 10.83
C ASN A 514 13.21 26.85 11.16
N ALA A 515 13.71 26.00 12.07
CA ALA A 515 15.13 26.03 12.44
C ALA A 515 15.72 24.64 12.75
N GLU A 516 16.97 24.43 12.33
CA GLU A 516 17.76 23.24 12.66
C GLU A 516 19.19 23.58 13.10
N VAL A 517 19.72 22.83 14.06
CA VAL A 517 21.15 22.82 14.40
C VAL A 517 21.83 21.71 13.62
N THR A 518 23.02 21.97 13.10
CA THR A 518 23.83 21.00 12.34
C THR A 518 25.17 20.78 13.01
N LEU A 519 25.58 19.52 13.19
CA LEU A 519 26.92 19.12 13.58
C LEU A 519 27.55 18.30 12.45
N SER A 520 28.74 18.66 11.98
CA SER A 520 29.42 17.96 10.89
C SER A 520 30.73 17.27 11.31
N SER A 521 31.12 16.23 10.58
CA SER A 521 32.39 15.51 10.75
C SER A 521 33.62 16.41 10.56
N LYS A 522 33.46 17.55 9.87
CA LYS A 522 34.47 18.60 9.73
C LYS A 522 34.59 19.50 10.98
N LYS A 523 34.00 19.08 12.11
CA LYS A 523 33.93 19.85 13.37
C LYS A 523 33.26 21.21 13.19
N GLN A 524 32.33 21.32 12.25
CA GLN A 524 31.53 22.53 12.08
C GLN A 524 30.24 22.40 12.86
N LEU A 525 29.88 23.48 13.55
CA LEU A 525 28.57 23.68 14.15
C LEU A 525 27.85 24.71 13.30
N GLY A 526 26.61 24.41 12.90
CA GLY A 526 25.79 25.32 12.11
C GLY A 526 24.38 25.47 12.63
N ILE A 527 23.75 26.55 12.22
CA ILE A 527 22.33 26.84 12.44
C ILE A 527 21.74 27.15 11.08
N SER A 528 20.57 26.58 10.81
CA SER A 528 19.83 26.85 9.59
C SER A 528 18.44 27.38 9.89
N ILE A 529 17.99 28.28 9.02
CA ILE A 529 16.64 28.82 8.97
C ILE A 529 15.96 28.26 7.73
N ILE A 530 14.74 27.76 7.89
CA ILE A 530 13.93 27.09 6.86
C ILE A 530 12.67 27.91 6.60
N TYR A 531 12.32 28.21 5.35
CA TYR A 531 11.16 29.05 4.99
C TYR A 531 10.52 28.73 3.63
#